data_AF-K2QEX6-F1
#
_entry.id   AF-K2QEX6-F1
#
_cell.length_a   1.000
_cell.length_b   1.000
_cell.length_c   1.000
_cell.angle_alpha   90.00
_cell.angle_beta   90.00
_cell.angle_gamma   90.00
#
_symmetry.space_group_name_H-M   'P 1'
#
loop_
_entity.id
_entity.type
_entity.pdbx_description
1 polymer ?
#
loop_
_entity_poly.entity_id
_entity_poly.type
_entity_poly.pdbx_seq_one_letter_code
_entity_poly.pdbx_strand_id
1 'polypeptide(L)' 'MKTIAAALLTTIAAASAAFAIEPVPGSITYGGAQPRLEQAPAGSNFFHTFYLNGTEVHEIYKVNADRTVSLVSRSMPND' A
#
# COMPACT_ATOMS: atom_id res chain seq x y z
N MET A 1 -25.79 -11.88 -47.75
CA MET A 1 -26.47 -11.17 -46.65
C MET A 1 -25.60 -11.23 -45.41
N LYS A 2 -25.33 -10.07 -44.77
CA LYS A 2 -25.20 -9.86 -43.30
C LYS A 2 -23.99 -10.52 -42.60
N THR A 3 -22.85 -9.82 -42.43
CA THR A 3 -22.46 -8.86 -41.36
C THR A 3 -21.54 -9.47 -40.30
N ILE A 4 -20.32 -8.91 -40.24
CA ILE A 4 -19.54 -8.48 -39.06
C ILE A 4 -19.09 -9.55 -38.06
N ALA A 5 -17.78 -9.76 -37.99
CA ALA A 5 -17.11 -10.27 -36.79
C ALA A 5 -16.02 -9.26 -36.37
N ALA A 6 -16.37 -8.38 -35.45
CA ALA A 6 -15.41 -7.50 -34.76
C ALA A 6 -14.88 -8.28 -33.55
N ALA A 7 -13.61 -8.69 -33.59
CA ALA A 7 -12.94 -9.31 -32.46
C ALA A 7 -12.35 -8.20 -31.56
N LEU A 8 -12.91 -8.10 -30.37
CA LEU A 8 -12.61 -7.15 -29.30
C LEU A 8 -11.18 -7.37 -28.79
N LEU A 9 -10.32 -6.34 -28.84
CA LEU A 9 -9.00 -6.35 -28.20
C LEU A 9 -9.17 -6.43 -26.68
N THR A 10 -8.85 -7.57 -26.08
CA THR A 10 -8.75 -7.71 -24.63
C THR A 10 -7.40 -7.16 -24.18
N THR A 11 -7.36 -5.90 -23.74
CA THR A 11 -6.22 -5.35 -23.01
C THR A 11 -6.13 -6.06 -21.66
N ILE A 12 -5.19 -6.99 -21.51
CA ILE A 12 -4.78 -7.50 -20.20
C ILE A 12 -4.11 -6.34 -19.48
N ALA A 13 -4.81 -5.75 -18.52
CA ALA A 13 -4.19 -4.89 -17.52
C ALA A 13 -3.28 -5.78 -16.68
N ALA A 14 -1.98 -5.75 -16.95
CA ALA A 14 -0.99 -6.36 -16.08
C ALA A 14 -1.01 -5.60 -14.74
N ALA A 15 -1.82 -6.08 -13.79
CA ALA A 15 -1.74 -5.64 -12.42
C ALA A 15 -0.38 -6.11 -11.88
N SER A 16 0.61 -5.21 -11.92
CA SER A 16 1.87 -5.42 -11.22
C SER A 16 1.54 -5.63 -9.74
N ALA A 17 1.66 -6.86 -9.27
CA ALA A 17 1.62 -7.17 -7.85
C ALA A 17 2.83 -6.48 -7.22
N ALA A 18 2.65 -5.24 -6.77
CA ALA A 18 3.59 -4.61 -5.88
C ALA A 18 3.68 -5.51 -4.66
N PHE A 19 4.88 -5.99 -4.34
CA PHE A 19 5.16 -6.72 -3.11
C PHE A 19 4.93 -5.77 -1.94
N ALA A 20 3.67 -5.59 -1.56
CA ALA A 20 3.26 -4.78 -0.44
C ALA A 20 3.39 -5.63 0.82
N ILE A 21 4.12 -5.11 1.80
CA ILE A 21 4.19 -5.71 3.13
C ILE A 21 2.75 -5.73 3.68
N GLU A 22 2.28 -6.90 4.11
CA GLU A 22 0.92 -7.05 4.59
C GLU A 22 0.75 -6.26 5.91
N PRO A 23 -0.22 -5.33 6.00
CA PRO A 23 -0.50 -4.58 7.21
C PRO A 23 -0.98 -5.49 8.34
N VAL A 24 -0.55 -5.23 9.58
CA VAL A 24 -0.99 -5.98 10.78
C VAL A 24 -1.93 -5.12 11.62
N PRO A 25 -2.69 -5.70 12.58
CA PRO A 25 -3.51 -4.89 13.48
C PRO A 25 -2.67 -3.79 14.13
N GLY A 26 -3.06 -2.52 13.94
CA GLY A 26 -2.31 -1.34 14.41
C GLY A 26 -1.52 -0.61 13.31
N SER A 27 -1.27 -1.24 12.17
CA SER A 27 -0.74 -0.56 10.97
C SER A 27 -1.72 0.50 10.46
N ILE A 28 -1.21 1.57 9.87
CA ILE A 28 -2.00 2.67 9.31
C ILE A 28 -2.86 2.21 8.13
N THR A 29 -2.37 1.24 7.34
CA THR A 29 -3.05 0.67 6.18
C THR A 29 -3.83 -0.62 6.49
N TYR A 30 -4.00 -0.96 7.78
CA TYR A 30 -4.71 -2.17 8.20
C TYR A 30 -6.17 -2.19 7.73
N GLY A 31 -6.67 -3.37 7.32
CA GLY A 31 -8.04 -3.54 6.86
C GLY A 31 -8.36 -2.86 5.51
N GLY A 32 -7.35 -2.52 4.72
CA GLY A 32 -7.54 -1.81 3.44
C GLY A 32 -7.71 -0.30 3.60
N ALA A 33 -7.35 0.26 4.76
CA ALA A 33 -7.35 1.70 4.96
C ALA A 33 -6.35 2.41 4.03
N GLN A 34 -6.77 3.55 3.47
CA GLN A 34 -5.95 4.38 2.58
C GLN A 34 -5.97 5.85 3.02
N PRO A 35 -5.40 6.18 4.19
CA PRO A 35 -5.39 7.56 4.66
C PRO A 35 -4.50 8.43 3.78
N ARG A 36 -4.85 9.72 3.70
CA ARG A 36 -4.11 10.71 2.92
C ARG A 36 -3.48 11.76 3.81
N LEU A 37 -2.21 12.02 3.60
CA LEU A 37 -1.45 13.03 4.34
C LEU A 37 -1.28 14.30 3.48
N GLU A 38 -2.34 15.10 3.39
CA GLU A 38 -2.38 16.31 2.54
C GLU A 38 -1.26 17.32 2.87
N GLN A 39 -0.84 17.37 4.13
CA GLN A 39 0.21 18.27 4.60
C GLN A 39 1.63 17.70 4.41
N ALA A 40 1.79 16.38 4.30
CA ALA A 40 3.11 15.74 4.25
C ALA A 40 3.63 15.65 2.80
N PRO A 41 4.82 16.16 2.47
CA PRO A 41 5.34 16.16 1.10
C PRO A 41 5.33 14.78 0.44
N ALA A 42 4.92 14.69 -0.83
CA ALA A 42 4.98 13.44 -1.57
C ALA A 42 6.44 12.94 -1.68
N GLY A 43 6.63 11.64 -1.53
CA GLY A 43 7.94 10.98 -1.52
C GLY A 43 8.65 11.00 -0.16
N SER A 44 8.13 11.73 0.83
CA SER A 44 8.67 11.69 2.20
C SER A 44 8.37 10.37 2.89
N ASN A 45 9.20 10.03 3.88
CA ASN A 45 8.98 8.89 4.75
C ASN A 45 8.68 9.35 6.17
N PHE A 46 7.88 8.58 6.90
CA PHE A 46 7.62 8.80 8.32
C PHE A 46 7.53 7.47 9.07
N PHE A 47 7.68 7.54 10.39
CA PHE A 47 7.67 6.39 11.28
C PHE A 47 6.32 6.26 11.99
N HIS A 48 5.89 5.02 12.18
CA HIS A 48 4.75 4.67 13.01
C HIS A 48 5.15 3.52 13.92
N THR A 49 5.13 3.76 15.23
CA THR A 49 5.48 2.78 16.24
C THR A 49 4.25 2.46 17.07
N PHE A 50 3.96 1.17 17.25
CA PHE A 50 2.84 0.70 18.04
C PHE A 50 3.15 -0.66 18.66
N TYR A 51 2.28 -1.13 19.56
CA TYR A 51 2.39 -2.45 20.18
C TYR A 51 1.39 -3.42 19.58
N LEU A 52 1.87 -4.57 19.13
CA LEU A 52 1.08 -5.70 18.68
C LEU A 52 1.32 -6.88 19.62
N ASN A 53 0.30 -7.28 20.39
CA ASN A 53 0.38 -8.41 21.32
C ASN A 53 1.60 -8.35 22.27
N GLY A 54 1.94 -7.14 22.75
CA GLY A 54 3.09 -6.92 23.63
C GLY A 54 4.45 -6.81 22.93
N THR A 55 4.49 -6.95 21.60
CA THR A 55 5.69 -6.70 20.78
C THR A 55 5.65 -5.29 20.21
N GLU A 56 6.73 -4.53 20.36
CA GLU A 56 6.86 -3.23 19.70
C GLU A 56 7.11 -3.43 18.21
N VAL A 57 6.33 -2.76 17.39
CA VAL A 57 6.41 -2.82 15.92
C VAL A 57 6.78 -1.44 15.43
N HIS A 58 7.86 -1.36 14.64
CA HIS A 58 8.32 -0.14 14.00
C HIS A 58 8.04 -0.23 12.51
N GLU A 59 7.21 0.67 12.00
CA GLU A 59 6.87 0.74 10.59
C GLU A 59 7.37 2.03 9.97
N ILE A 60 7.88 1.91 8.75
CA ILE A 60 8.27 3.04 7.90
C ILE A 60 7.25 3.11 6.78
N TYR A 61 6.66 4.28 6.63
CA TYR A 61 5.69 4.58 5.59
C TYR A 61 6.25 5.62 4.63
N LYS A 62 5.88 5.49 3.35
CA LYS A 62 6.13 6.48 2.32
C LYS A 62 4.83 7.18 1.93
N VAL A 63 4.88 8.49 1.79
CA VAL A 63 3.79 9.28 1.19
C VAL A 63 3.89 9.18 -0.33
N ASN A 64 2.85 8.68 -0.97
CA ASN A 64 2.76 8.54 -2.42
C ASN A 64 2.45 9.88 -3.10
N ALA A 65 2.54 9.91 -4.43
CA ALA A 65 2.25 11.11 -5.24
C ALA A 65 0.80 11.59 -5.08
N ASP A 66 -0.13 10.66 -4.85
CA ASP A 66 -1.55 10.90 -4.60
C ASP A 66 -1.87 11.17 -3.12
N ARG A 67 -0.85 11.42 -2.29
CA ARG A 67 -0.90 11.63 -0.83
C ARG A 67 -1.35 10.42 -0.01
N THR A 68 -1.64 9.28 -0.63
CA THR A 68 -1.87 8.02 0.12
C THR A 68 -0.56 7.57 0.77
N VAL A 69 -0.65 6.61 1.70
CA VAL A 69 0.53 6.06 2.37
C VAL A 69 0.70 4.59 2.02
N SER A 70 1.95 4.20 1.80
CA SER A 70 2.33 2.79 1.59
C SER A 70 3.32 2.37 2.66
N LEU A 71 3.10 1.18 3.24
CA LEU A 71 4.05 0.55 4.14
C LEU A 71 5.27 0.08 3.33
N VAL A 72 6.45 0.61 3.64
CA VAL A 72 7.70 0.28 2.92
C VAL A 72 8.62 -0.63 3.72
N SER A 73 8.58 -0.59 5.04
CA SER A 73 9.35 -1.47 5.90
C SER A 73 8.66 -1.67 7.24
N ARG A 74 8.84 -2.85 7.82
CA ARG A 74 8.47 -3.18 9.20
C ARG A 74 9.68 -3.85 9.86
N SER A 75 9.94 -3.48 11.11
CA SER A 75 10.93 -4.14 11.96
C SER A 75 10.35 -4.39 13.34
N MET A 76 10.71 -5.52 13.93
CA MET A 76 10.37 -5.88 15.31
C MET A 76 11.69 -6.11 16.06
N PRO A 77 11.81 -5.69 17.33
CA PRO A 77 13.06 -5.81 18.09
C PRO A 77 13.50 -7.26 18.36
N ASN A 78 12.68 -8.25 18.05
CA ASN A 78 12.97 -9.68 18.22
C ASN A 78 13.23 -10.41 16.88
N ASP A 79 13.44 -9.69 15.76
CA ASP A 79 13.80 -10.26 14.45
C ASP A 79 15.31 -10.57 14.33
#